data_AF-A0AAU7U7Z5-F1
#
_entry.id   AF-A0AAU7U7Z5-F1
#
_cell.length_a   1.000
_cell.length_b   1.000
_cell.length_c   1.000
_cell.angle_alpha   90.00
_cell.angle_beta   90.00
_cell.angle_gamma   90.00
#
_symmetry.space_group_name_H-M   'P 1'
#
loop_
_entity.id
_entity.type
_entity.pdbx_description
1 polymer ?
#
loop_
_entity_poly.entity_id
_entity_poly.type
_entity_poly.pdbx_seq_one_letter_code
_entity_poly.pdbx_strand_id
1 'polypeptide(L)'
;MSSAPASEMLLEYQHYVVAHRLRSALGGRVAPRAGLLTLADYAERRTERQQLARRMITEASPPESMGQMDRLTDELMFGFWHNPLEVTAFLRAALRQGGHPVFTSPEQFAGLLSDAERRRLGPSGTVQVGRYYLTCLQLAAPGSDPHALEYIFERLEPLTPPLFIDELNERQRTA
;
A
#
# COMPACT_ATOMS: atom_id res chain seq x y z
N MET A 1 -14.28 13.45 19.00
CA MET A 1 -15.19 12.32 18.72
C MET A 1 -14.47 11.39 17.76
N SER A 2 -14.27 10.12 18.15
CA SER A 2 -13.33 9.19 17.53
C SER A 2 -13.76 8.78 16.11
N SER A 3 -13.25 9.49 15.11
CA SER A 3 -13.28 9.13 13.68
C SER A 3 -12.04 8.33 13.24
N ALA A 4 -11.12 8.04 14.19
CA ALA A 4 -9.82 7.44 13.93
C ALA A 4 -9.87 6.06 13.23
N PRO A 5 -10.71 5.09 13.64
CA PRO A 5 -10.61 3.73 13.08
C PRO A 5 -11.12 3.61 11.64
N ALA A 6 -12.12 4.42 11.24
CA ALA A 6 -12.65 4.41 9.89
C ALA A 6 -11.68 5.09 8.90
N SER A 7 -11.07 6.20 9.30
CA SER A 7 -10.05 6.90 8.51
C SER A 7 -8.77 6.07 8.36
N GLU A 8 -8.38 5.34 9.41
CA GLU A 8 -7.24 4.42 9.36
C GLU A 8 -7.49 3.28 8.38
N MET A 9 -8.67 2.66 8.41
CA MET A 9 -9.04 1.59 7.48
C MET A 9 -9.08 2.08 6.02
N LEU A 10 -9.62 3.27 5.78
CA LEU A 10 -9.62 3.89 4.44
C LEU A 10 -8.21 4.19 3.95
N LEU A 11 -7.34 4.67 4.83
CA LEU A 11 -5.95 4.92 4.49
C LEU A 11 -5.20 3.61 4.20
N GLU A 12 -5.43 2.57 5.01
CA GLU A 12 -4.88 1.23 4.79
C GLU A 12 -5.32 0.65 3.43
N TYR A 13 -6.61 0.74 3.11
CA TYR A 13 -7.12 0.31 1.82
C TYR A 13 -6.60 1.17 0.66
N GLN A 14 -6.45 2.48 0.85
CA GLN A 14 -5.80 3.35 -0.12
C GLN A 14 -4.35 2.91 -0.41
N HIS A 15 -3.60 2.56 0.62
CA HIS A 15 -2.25 2.00 0.48
C HIS A 15 -2.26 0.71 -0.35
N TYR A 16 -3.21 -0.19 -0.08
CA TYR A 16 -3.42 -1.41 -0.85
C TYR A 16 -3.71 -1.12 -2.33
N VAL A 17 -4.66 -0.23 -2.62
CA VAL A 17 -5.04 0.14 -3.99
C VAL A 17 -3.84 0.67 -4.78
N VAL A 18 -3.05 1.56 -4.18
CA VAL A 18 -1.87 2.12 -4.86
C VAL A 18 -0.79 1.05 -5.06
N ALA A 19 -0.57 0.17 -4.09
CA ALA A 19 0.39 -0.92 -4.23
C ALA A 19 -0.03 -1.87 -5.36
N HIS A 20 -1.32 -2.20 -5.43
CA HIS A 20 -1.88 -3.07 -6.46
C HIS A 20 -1.73 -2.45 -7.85
N ARG A 21 -2.08 -1.18 -8.01
CA ARG A 21 -1.94 -0.46 -9.29
C ARG A 21 -0.50 -0.32 -9.72
N LEU A 22 0.41 0.00 -8.79
CA LEU A 22 1.85 0.08 -9.07
C LEU A 22 2.39 -1.27 -9.57
N ARG A 23 2.10 -2.35 -8.85
CA ARG A 23 2.50 -3.72 -9.22
C ARG A 23 1.89 -4.16 -10.55
N SER A 24 0.62 -3.80 -10.80
CA SER A 24 -0.07 -4.08 -12.06
C SER A 24 0.57 -3.33 -13.24
N ALA A 25 0.92 -2.05 -13.05
CA ALA A 25 1.57 -1.24 -14.08
C ALA A 25 2.95 -1.78 -14.48
N LEU A 26 3.71 -2.30 -13.50
CA LEU A 26 5.01 -2.94 -13.75
C LEU A 26 4.89 -4.32 -14.40
N GLY A 27 3.84 -5.06 -14.05
CA GLY A 27 3.60 -6.39 -14.57
C GLY A 27 4.68 -7.41 -14.17
N GLY A 28 4.80 -8.45 -15.00
CA GLY A 28 5.81 -9.50 -14.86
C GLY A 28 5.81 -10.17 -13.48
N ARG A 29 6.98 -10.26 -12.85
CA ARG A 29 7.17 -11.01 -11.58
C ARG A 29 6.60 -10.31 -10.35
N VAL A 30 6.32 -9.01 -10.44
CA VAL A 30 5.75 -8.23 -9.34
C VAL A 30 4.24 -8.05 -9.48
N ALA A 31 3.66 -8.48 -10.61
CA ALA A 31 2.23 -8.40 -10.87
C ALA A 31 1.41 -9.07 -9.75
N PRO A 32 0.29 -8.47 -9.32
CA PRO A 32 -0.60 -9.11 -8.36
C PRO A 32 -1.15 -10.42 -8.93
N ARG A 33 -1.25 -11.46 -8.10
CA ARG A 33 -1.83 -12.75 -8.51
C ARG A 33 -3.35 -12.70 -8.63
N ALA A 34 -3.98 -11.84 -7.83
CA ALA A 34 -5.43 -11.65 -7.79
C ALA A 34 -5.81 -10.27 -8.33
N GLY A 35 -7.07 -10.15 -8.75
CA GLY A 35 -7.67 -8.86 -9.09
C GLY A 35 -7.68 -7.89 -7.90
N LEU A 36 -7.93 -6.62 -8.18
CA LEU A 36 -8.08 -5.61 -7.13
C LEU A 36 -9.33 -5.94 -6.30
N LEU A 37 -9.15 -6.09 -4.98
CA LEU A 37 -10.25 -6.31 -4.04
C LEU A 37 -11.07 -5.04 -3.88
N THR A 38 -12.38 -5.19 -3.67
CA THR A 38 -13.22 -4.08 -3.19
C THR A 38 -12.90 -3.78 -1.72
N LEU A 39 -13.31 -2.61 -1.21
CA LEU A 39 -13.15 -2.28 0.21
C LEU A 39 -13.76 -3.33 1.15
N ALA A 40 -14.90 -3.91 0.78
CA ALA A 40 -15.54 -4.94 1.59
C ALA A 40 -14.72 -6.23 1.59
N ASP A 41 -14.30 -6.70 0.42
CA ASP A 41 -13.48 -7.92 0.32
C ASP A 41 -12.13 -7.73 1.04
N TYR A 42 -11.52 -6.55 0.88
CA TYR A 42 -10.30 -6.20 1.61
C TYR A 42 -10.52 -6.20 3.13
N ALA A 43 -11.63 -5.64 3.61
CA ALA A 43 -11.98 -5.64 5.03
C ALA A 43 -12.16 -7.06 5.58
N GLU A 44 -12.86 -7.93 4.85
CA GLU A 44 -13.04 -9.33 5.23
C GLU A 44 -11.70 -10.07 5.31
N ARG A 45 -10.87 -9.95 4.27
CA ARG A 45 -9.52 -10.55 4.23
C ARG A 45 -8.60 -10.02 5.32
N ARG A 46 -8.66 -8.71 5.61
CA ARG A 46 -7.92 -8.09 6.72
C ARG A 46 -8.33 -8.69 8.06
N THR A 47 -9.64 -8.86 8.29
CA THR A 47 -10.15 -9.50 9.51
C THR A 47 -9.71 -10.97 9.60
N GLU A 48 -9.75 -11.71 8.49
CA GLU A 48 -9.24 -13.09 8.42
C GLU A 48 -7.76 -13.16 8.85
N ARG A 49 -6.92 -12.26 8.29
CA ARG A 49 -5.50 -12.16 8.65
C ARG A 49 -5.29 -11.84 10.13
N GLN A 50 -6.05 -10.89 10.69
CA GLN A 50 -5.95 -10.52 12.11
C GLN A 50 -6.36 -11.67 13.04
N GLN A 51 -7.43 -12.38 12.71
CA GLN A 51 -7.88 -13.55 13.47
C GLN A 51 -6.84 -14.68 13.41
N LEU A 52 -6.24 -14.92 12.24
CA LEU A 52 -5.17 -15.89 12.08
C LEU A 52 -3.94 -15.51 12.92
N ALA A 53 -3.48 -14.27 12.83
CA ALA A 53 -2.35 -13.78 13.63
C ALA A 53 -2.61 -13.92 15.14
N ARG A 54 -3.83 -13.61 15.59
CA ARG A 54 -4.22 -13.78 17.01
C ARG A 54 -4.16 -15.25 17.43
N ARG A 55 -4.77 -16.16 16.67
CA ARG A 55 -4.72 -17.60 16.93
C ARG A 55 -3.29 -18.10 17.00
N MET A 56 -2.42 -17.60 16.11
CA MET A 56 -1.03 -18.03 16.07
C MET A 56 -0.23 -17.67 17.33
N ILE A 57 -0.61 -16.60 18.02
CA ILE A 57 0.00 -16.16 19.29
C ILE A 57 -0.58 -16.94 20.47
N THR A 58 -1.89 -17.21 20.47
CA THR A 58 -2.60 -17.74 21.64
C THR A 58 -2.68 -19.26 21.69
N GLU A 59 -2.52 -19.95 20.55
CA GLU A 59 -2.74 -21.39 20.41
C GLU A 59 -1.54 -22.07 19.75
N ALA A 60 -1.41 -23.38 19.92
CA ALA A 60 -0.50 -24.18 19.10
C ALA A 60 -0.96 -24.11 17.64
N SER A 61 -0.24 -23.34 16.83
CA SER A 61 -0.60 -23.09 15.43
C SER A 61 -0.48 -24.36 14.60
N PRO A 62 -1.52 -24.72 13.82
CA PRO A 62 -1.38 -25.70 12.75
C PRO A 62 -0.21 -25.34 11.80
N PRO A 63 0.54 -26.33 11.26
CA PRO A 63 1.66 -26.07 10.35
C PRO A 63 1.29 -25.22 9.13
N GLU A 64 0.04 -25.29 8.68
CA GLU A 64 -0.51 -24.54 7.55
C GLU A 64 -0.79 -23.05 7.84
N SER A 65 -0.82 -22.65 9.11
CA SER A 65 -1.15 -21.27 9.51
C SER A 65 -0.13 -20.25 9.00
N MET A 66 1.16 -20.61 8.98
CA MET A 66 2.21 -19.75 8.40
C MET A 66 1.97 -19.52 6.90
N GLY A 67 1.70 -20.58 6.14
CA GLY A 67 1.45 -20.48 4.70
C GLY A 67 0.14 -19.75 4.36
N GLN A 68 -0.88 -19.81 5.22
CA GLN A 68 -2.08 -18.98 5.06
C GLN A 68 -1.80 -17.51 5.39
N MET A 69 -1.00 -17.24 6.42
CA MET A 69 -0.60 -15.88 6.81
C MET A 69 0.21 -15.20 5.70
N ASP A 70 1.15 -15.93 5.08
CA ASP A 70 1.95 -15.43 3.96
C ASP A 70 1.06 -15.09 2.76
N ARG A 71 0.13 -16.00 2.40
CA ARG A 71 -0.83 -15.75 1.31
C ARG A 71 -1.69 -14.52 1.54
N LEU A 72 -2.25 -14.36 2.75
CA LEU A 72 -3.06 -13.19 3.10
C LEU A 72 -2.23 -11.91 3.11
N THR A 73 -0.99 -11.98 3.60
CA THR A 73 -0.07 -10.83 3.61
C THR A 73 0.28 -10.40 2.19
N ASP A 74 0.54 -11.34 1.28
CA ASP A 74 0.79 -11.08 -0.14
C ASP A 74 -0.45 -10.50 -0.85
N GLU A 75 -1.64 -11.10 -0.64
CA GLU A 75 -2.90 -10.69 -1.26
C GLU A 75 -3.30 -9.28 -0.84
N LEU A 76 -3.18 -8.98 0.46
CA LEU A 76 -3.49 -7.66 1.04
C LEU A 76 -2.37 -6.64 0.81
N MET A 77 -1.20 -7.06 0.30
CA MET A 77 0.01 -6.24 0.24
C MET A 77 0.33 -5.59 1.59
N PHE A 78 0.07 -6.35 2.66
CA PHE A 78 0.01 -5.82 4.01
C PHE A 78 1.38 -5.31 4.43
N GLY A 79 1.46 -4.03 4.84
CA GLY A 79 2.70 -3.39 5.27
C GLY A 79 3.72 -3.14 4.16
N PHE A 80 3.36 -3.33 2.88
CA PHE A 80 4.28 -3.17 1.74
C PHE A 80 5.05 -1.85 1.76
N TRP A 81 4.35 -0.72 1.93
CA TRP A 81 4.94 0.62 1.86
C TRP A 81 5.85 0.98 3.02
N HIS A 82 5.76 0.24 4.13
CA HIS A 82 6.48 0.53 5.37
C HIS A 82 7.44 -0.58 5.75
N ASN A 83 7.63 -1.59 4.89
CA ASN A 83 8.57 -2.67 5.07
C ASN A 83 9.76 -2.51 4.11
N PRO A 84 10.93 -2.03 4.57
CA PRO A 84 12.12 -1.82 3.74
C PRO A 84 12.52 -3.05 2.92
N LEU A 85 12.42 -4.26 3.48
CA LEU A 85 12.83 -5.49 2.79
C LEU A 85 11.93 -5.77 1.59
N GLU A 86 10.61 -5.61 1.75
CA GLU A 86 9.63 -5.77 0.68
C GLU A 86 9.81 -4.72 -0.41
N VAL A 87 10.00 -3.45 -0.02
CA VAL A 87 10.25 -2.37 -0.98
C VAL A 87 11.54 -2.62 -1.75
N THR A 88 12.62 -3.05 -1.08
CA THR A 88 13.90 -3.39 -1.75
C THR A 88 13.73 -4.56 -2.71
N ALA A 89 13.05 -5.63 -2.31
CA ALA A 89 12.81 -6.78 -3.17
C ALA A 89 12.00 -6.39 -4.42
N PHE A 90 10.95 -5.60 -4.22
CA PHE A 90 10.11 -5.06 -5.28
C PHE A 90 10.91 -4.17 -6.26
N LEU A 91 11.68 -3.20 -5.76
CA LEU A 91 12.46 -2.31 -6.63
C LEU A 91 13.54 -3.06 -7.41
N ARG A 92 14.22 -4.03 -6.79
CA ARG A 92 15.17 -4.90 -7.51
C ARG A 92 14.48 -5.67 -8.64
N ALA A 93 13.27 -6.18 -8.41
CA ALA A 93 12.51 -6.86 -9.43
C ALA A 93 12.04 -5.91 -10.55
N ALA A 94 11.65 -4.68 -10.21
CA ALA A 94 11.29 -3.64 -11.18
C ALA A 94 12.48 -3.21 -12.05
N LEU A 95 13.66 -3.00 -11.44
CA LEU A 95 14.88 -2.63 -12.16
C LEU A 95 15.33 -3.71 -13.16
N ARG A 96 15.23 -4.99 -12.78
CA ARG A 96 15.52 -6.11 -13.68
C ARG A 96 14.58 -6.18 -14.90
N GLN A 97 13.45 -5.49 -14.85
CA GLN A 97 12.48 -5.40 -15.95
C GLN A 97 12.66 -4.14 -16.81
N GLY A 98 13.69 -3.33 -16.55
CA GLY A 98 13.99 -2.10 -17.32
C GLY A 98 13.52 -0.80 -16.66
N GLY A 99 13.01 -0.86 -15.42
CA GLY A 99 12.46 0.31 -14.73
C GLY A 99 11.06 0.70 -15.23
N HIS A 100 10.50 1.79 -14.71
CA HIS A 100 9.18 2.28 -15.09
C HIS A 100 9.03 3.79 -14.83
N PRO A 101 8.35 4.57 -15.71
CA PRO A 101 8.19 6.03 -15.54
C PRO A 101 7.58 6.46 -14.20
N VAL A 102 6.74 5.63 -13.58
CA VAL A 102 6.12 5.91 -12.27
C VAL A 102 7.13 6.25 -11.18
N PHE A 103 8.41 5.86 -11.32
CA PHE A 103 9.45 6.14 -10.34
C PHE A 103 10.16 7.48 -10.53
N THR A 104 9.94 8.19 -11.64
CA THR A 104 10.80 9.34 -12.00
C THR A 104 10.35 10.66 -11.38
N SER A 105 9.05 10.84 -11.15
CA SER A 105 8.53 12.06 -10.53
C SER A 105 7.15 11.86 -9.90
N PRO A 106 6.72 12.72 -8.96
CA PRO A 106 5.37 12.66 -8.38
C PRO A 106 4.26 12.70 -9.43
N GLU A 107 4.46 13.44 -10.52
CA GLU A 107 3.50 13.58 -11.62
C GLU A 107 3.37 12.27 -12.41
N GLN A 108 4.49 11.58 -12.67
CA GLN A 108 4.46 10.27 -13.32
C GLN A 108 3.85 9.21 -12.40
N PHE A 109 4.13 9.26 -11.10
CA PHE A 109 3.51 8.40 -10.11
C PHE A 109 1.98 8.61 -10.07
N ALA A 110 1.53 9.86 -10.16
CA ALA A 110 0.11 10.21 -10.21
C ALA A 110 -0.62 9.66 -11.45
N GLY A 111 0.10 9.12 -12.44
CA GLY A 111 -0.47 8.31 -13.51
C GLY A 111 -1.18 7.05 -13.01
N LEU A 112 -0.87 6.57 -11.80
CA LEU A 112 -1.54 5.44 -11.13
C LEU A 112 -2.92 5.81 -10.55
N LEU A 113 -3.25 7.10 -10.47
CA LEU A 113 -4.54 7.57 -10.00
C LEU A 113 -5.54 7.64 -11.17
N SER A 114 -6.82 7.44 -10.88
CA SER A 114 -7.88 7.70 -11.86
C SER A 114 -8.12 9.20 -12.05
N ASP A 115 -8.76 9.58 -13.15
CA ASP A 115 -9.14 10.99 -13.36
C ASP A 115 -10.08 11.51 -12.27
N ALA A 116 -10.96 10.66 -11.74
CA ALA A 116 -11.87 11.02 -10.67
C ALA A 116 -11.12 11.32 -9.36
N GLU A 117 -10.12 10.49 -9.03
CA GLU A 117 -9.27 10.67 -7.85
C GLU A 117 -8.41 11.93 -7.98
N ARG A 118 -7.80 12.15 -9.15
CA ARG A 118 -7.03 13.39 -9.42
C ARG A 118 -7.90 14.65 -9.29
N ARG A 119 -9.14 14.61 -9.79
CA ARG A 119 -10.09 15.72 -9.63
C ARG A 119 -10.45 15.97 -8.17
N ARG A 120 -10.70 14.90 -7.38
CA ARG A 120 -11.03 14.99 -5.95
C ARG A 120 -9.87 15.59 -5.14
N LEU A 121 -8.65 15.16 -5.44
CA LEU A 121 -7.42 15.64 -4.79
C LEU A 121 -7.03 17.06 -5.20
N GLY A 122 -7.40 17.46 -6.41
CA GLY A 122 -6.85 18.64 -7.08
C GLY A 122 -5.34 18.51 -7.38
N PRO A 123 -4.74 19.53 -8.01
CA PRO A 123 -3.33 19.48 -8.41
C PRO A 123 -2.37 19.30 -7.23
N SER A 124 -2.59 20.02 -6.13
CA SER A 124 -1.74 19.95 -4.93
C SER A 124 -1.83 18.59 -4.24
N GLY A 125 -3.04 18.06 -4.01
CA GLY A 125 -3.23 16.76 -3.37
C GLY A 125 -2.65 15.62 -4.22
N THR A 126 -2.76 15.72 -5.54
CA THR A 126 -2.18 14.73 -6.47
C THR A 126 -0.66 14.65 -6.34
N VAL A 127 0.02 15.81 -6.29
CA VAL A 127 1.47 15.88 -6.08
C VAL A 127 1.85 15.36 -4.69
N GLN A 128 1.07 15.67 -3.64
CA GLN A 128 1.32 15.17 -2.28
C GLN A 128 1.25 13.64 -2.22
N VAL A 129 0.24 13.02 -2.84
CA VAL A 129 0.12 11.56 -2.92
C VAL A 129 1.33 10.95 -3.63
N GLY A 130 1.71 11.48 -4.79
CA GLY A 130 2.89 11.00 -5.53
C GLY A 130 4.18 11.11 -4.71
N ARG A 131 4.39 12.24 -4.02
CA ARG A 131 5.54 12.45 -3.12
C ARG A 131 5.56 11.47 -1.96
N TYR A 132 4.42 11.22 -1.32
CA TYR A 132 4.32 10.26 -0.22
C TYR A 132 4.81 8.88 -0.64
N TYR A 133 4.21 8.30 -1.69
CA TYR A 133 4.56 6.94 -2.10
C TYR A 133 5.96 6.82 -2.68
N LEU A 134 6.45 7.84 -3.41
CA LEU A 134 7.85 7.86 -3.83
C LEU A 134 8.82 7.92 -2.64
N THR A 135 8.45 8.61 -1.55
CA THR A 135 9.23 8.63 -0.31
C THR A 135 9.20 7.25 0.38
N CYS A 136 8.06 6.55 0.40
CA CYS A 136 8.01 5.16 0.85
C CYS A 136 8.95 4.26 0.05
N LEU A 137 9.06 4.45 -1.27
CA LEU A 137 10.00 3.67 -2.09
C LEU A 137 11.47 3.95 -1.76
N GLN A 138 11.78 5.11 -1.18
CA GLN A 138 13.13 5.42 -0.70
C GLN A 138 13.52 4.57 0.52
N LEU A 139 12.56 3.94 1.24
CA LEU A 139 12.85 3.01 2.34
C LEU A 139 13.73 1.83 1.92
N ALA A 140 13.81 1.52 0.63
CA ALA A 140 14.70 0.49 0.09
C ALA A 140 16.18 0.90 0.02
N ALA A 141 16.53 2.12 0.42
CA ALA A 141 17.88 2.66 0.36
C ALA A 141 18.92 2.12 1.39
N PRO A 142 18.62 1.34 2.45
CA PRO A 142 19.65 0.98 3.41
C PRO A 142 20.46 -0.22 2.92
N GLY A 143 21.36 0.05 1.96
CA GLY A 143 22.56 -0.75 1.75
C GLY A 143 23.84 -0.05 2.19
N SER A 144 23.79 1.28 2.39
CA SER A 144 25.00 2.10 2.52
C SER A 144 24.99 3.14 3.65
N ASP A 145 23.85 3.39 4.31
CA ASP A 145 23.76 4.36 5.41
C ASP A 145 22.87 3.82 6.56
N PRO A 146 23.42 3.59 7.76
CA PRO A 146 22.68 3.15 8.95
C PRO A 146 21.57 4.10 9.41
N HIS A 147 21.67 5.41 9.11
CA HIS A 147 20.71 6.43 9.55
C HIS A 147 19.70 6.83 8.47
N ALA A 148 19.87 6.33 7.24
CA ALA A 148 18.95 6.64 6.14
C ALA A 148 17.51 6.21 6.46
N LEU A 149 17.32 5.09 7.17
CA LEU A 149 15.98 4.64 7.58
C LEU A 149 15.32 5.62 8.55
N GLU A 150 16.03 6.05 9.59
CA GLU A 150 15.52 7.03 10.57
C GLU A 150 15.12 8.33 9.88
N TYR A 151 15.99 8.86 9.01
CA TYR A 151 15.71 10.07 8.22
C TYR A 151 14.49 9.91 7.28
N ILE A 152 14.29 8.74 6.67
CA ILE A 152 13.12 8.50 5.81
C ILE A 152 11.85 8.40 6.66
N PHE A 153 11.90 7.74 7.82
CA PHE A 153 10.75 7.70 8.74
C PHE A 153 10.40 9.09 9.28
N GLU A 154 11.37 9.91 9.67
CA GLU A 154 11.17 11.31 10.06
C GLU A 154 10.52 12.15 8.93
N ARG A 155 10.83 11.84 7.66
CA ARG A 155 10.20 12.50 6.51
C ARG A 155 8.80 11.97 6.20
N LEU A 156 8.50 10.72 6.55
CA LEU A 156 7.17 10.12 6.38
C LEU A 156 6.22 10.51 7.52
N GLU A 157 6.72 10.69 8.73
CA GLU A 157 5.94 11.03 9.92
C GLU A 157 5.02 12.26 9.75
N PRO A 158 5.46 13.39 9.15
CA PRO A 158 4.58 14.52 8.90
C PRO A 158 3.69 14.34 7.65
N LEU A 159 3.93 13.30 6.83
CA LEU A 159 3.21 13.07 5.58
C LEU A 159 2.09 12.05 5.79
N THR A 160 0.88 12.53 6.05
CA THR A 160 -0.33 11.71 5.81
C THR A 160 -0.84 12.04 4.41
N PRO A 161 -0.86 11.09 3.46
CA PRO A 161 -1.39 11.38 2.13
C PRO A 161 -2.89 11.68 2.26
N PRO A 162 -3.41 12.69 1.54
CA PRO A 162 -4.84 12.97 1.55
C PRO A 162 -5.62 11.73 1.06
N LEU A 163 -6.77 11.48 1.70
CA LEU A 163 -7.66 10.41 1.26
C LEU A 163 -8.32 10.78 -0.07
N PHE A 164 -8.23 9.87 -1.04
CA PHE A 164 -8.92 9.97 -2.32
C PHE A 164 -9.90 8.83 -2.57
N ILE A 165 -9.80 7.74 -1.79
CA ILE A 165 -10.80 6.67 -1.76
C ILE A 165 -12.06 7.19 -1.09
N ASP A 166 -13.20 6.95 -1.72
CA ASP A 166 -14.50 7.53 -1.35
C ASP A 166 -15.63 6.49 -1.31
N GLU A 167 -15.27 5.20 -1.24
CA GLU A 167 -16.20 4.08 -1.36
C GLU A 167 -17.22 4.02 -0.19
N LEU A 168 -16.94 4.69 0.94
CA LEU A 168 -17.93 4.87 2.00
C LEU A 168 -19.07 5.82 1.62
N ASN A 169 -18.80 6.84 0.78
CA ASN A 169 -19.83 7.78 0.33
C ASN A 169 -20.67 7.24 -0.84
N GLU A 170 -20.18 6.25 -1.58
CA GLU A 170 -20.93 5.61 -2.67
C GLU A 170 -22.09 4.74 -2.15
N ARG A 171 -21.90 4.07 -1.00
CA ARG A 171 -22.98 3.31 -0.31
C ARG A 171 -24.04 4.21 0.33
N GLN A 172 -23.68 5.41 0.78
CA GLN A 172 -24.64 6.35 1.38
C GLN A 172 -25.50 7.10 0.35
N ARG A 173 -25.11 7.11 -0.93
CA ARG A 173 -25.92 7.69 -2.02
C ARG A 173 -26.85 6.68 -2.69
N THR A 174 -26.68 5.40 -2.39
CA THR A 174 -27.44 4.27 -2.95
C THR A 174 -28.35 3.59 -1.92
N ALA A 175 -28.41 4.11 -0.70
CA ALA A 175 -29.33 3.74 0.38
C ALA A 175 -30.29 4.90 0.66
#